data_AF-A0A2V6JIE2-F1
#
_entry.id   AF-A0A2V6JIE2-F1
#
_cell.length_a   1.000
_cell.length_b   1.000
_cell.length_c   1.000
_cell.angle_alpha   90.00
_cell.angle_beta   90.00
_cell.angle_gamma   90.00
#
_symmetry.space_group_name_H-M   'P 1'
#
loop_
_entity.id
_entity.type
_entity.pdbx_description
1 polymer ?
#
loop_
_entity_poly.entity_id
_entity_poly.type
_entity_poly.pdbx_seq_one_letter_code
_entity_poly.pdbx_strand_id
1 'polypeptide(L)' 'MENRADGQYVRYWSSNIPSGYGEKAVPRAKIAYAIFSRLQTPANLARINSAPYVDTYLASLLRTRSSISEAGTKCGL' A
#
# COMPACT_ATOMS: atom_id res chain seq x y z
N MET A 1 1.98 -4.17 -16.22
CA MET A 1 1.76 -2.76 -16.58
C MET A 1 0.76 -2.72 -17.71
N GLU A 2 -0.10 -1.71 -17.71
CA GLU A 2 -1.11 -1.50 -18.76
C GLU A 2 -0.71 -0.27 -19.57
N ASN A 3 -0.63 -0.40 -20.89
CA ASN A 3 -0.36 0.74 -21.78
C ASN A 3 -1.68 1.32 -22.26
N ARG A 4 -1.91 2.62 -22.01
CA ARG A 4 -3.05 3.39 -22.50
C ARG A 4 -2.56 4.50 -23.43
N ALA A 5 -3.49 5.11 -24.17
CA ALA A 5 -3.17 6.19 -25.11
C ALA A 5 -2.47 7.39 -24.43
N ASP A 6 -2.77 7.63 -23.15
CA ASP A 6 -2.22 8.71 -22.32
C ASP A 6 -1.02 8.29 -21.46
N GLY A 7 -0.54 7.04 -21.57
CA GLY A 7 0.69 6.57 -20.94
C GLY A 7 0.58 5.22 -20.23
N GLN A 8 1.54 4.94 -19.36
CA GLN A 8 1.62 3.67 -18.63
C GLN A 8 0.90 3.74 -17.29
N TYR A 9 0.16 2.69 -16.98
CA TYR A 9 -0.60 2.54 -15.75
C TYR A 9 -0.18 1.29 -14.96
N VAL A 10 -0.23 1.41 -13.63
CA VAL A 10 -0.06 0.30 -12.70
C VAL A 10 -1.43 -0.05 -12.12
N ARG A 11 -1.89 -1.29 -12.37
CA ARG A 11 -3.08 -1.86 -11.77
C ARG A 11 -2.75 -2.40 -10.38
N TYR A 12 -3.63 -2.20 -9.42
CA TYR A 12 -3.47 -2.69 -8.05
C TYR A 12 -4.84 -3.02 -7.45
N TRP A 13 -4.85 -3.96 -6.51
CA TRP A 13 -6.02 -4.24 -5.68
C TRP A 13 -6.11 -3.22 -4.55
N SER A 14 -7.28 -2.60 -4.39
CA SER A 14 -7.57 -1.63 -3.35
C SER A 14 -8.76 -2.11 -2.52
N SER A 15 -8.60 -2.07 -1.20
CA SER A 15 -9.70 -2.20 -0.24
C SER A 15 -10.43 -0.89 0.03
N ASN A 16 -9.97 0.21 -0.58
CA ASN A 16 -10.51 1.55 -0.40
C ASN A 16 -11.45 1.92 -1.57
N ILE A 17 -12.46 1.08 -1.77
CA ILE A 17 -13.53 1.27 -2.76
C ILE A 17 -14.85 1.07 -2.02
N PRO A 18 -15.89 1.89 -2.27
CA PRO A 18 -17.21 1.65 -1.70
C PRO A 18 -17.64 0.20 -1.98
N SER A 19 -18.11 -0.50 -0.94
CA SER A 19 -18.55 -1.90 -0.99
C SER A 19 -17.46 -2.98 -1.17
N GLY A 20 -16.18 -2.66 -0.95
CA GLY A 20 -15.17 -3.69 -0.64
C GLY A 20 -13.86 -3.60 -1.42
N TYR A 21 -13.39 -4.76 -1.87
CA TYR A 21 -12.13 -4.90 -2.61
C TYR A 21 -12.40 -4.79 -4.11
N GLY A 22 -11.55 -4.07 -4.82
CA GLY A 22 -11.60 -4.05 -6.27
C GLY A 22 -10.30 -3.55 -6.88
N GLU A 23 -10.29 -3.52 -8.21
CA GLU A 23 -9.13 -3.07 -8.95
C GLU A 23 -9.16 -1.54 -9.14
N LYS A 24 -8.00 -0.91 -8.94
CA LYS A 24 -7.74 0.47 -9.32
C LYS A 24 -6.50 0.54 -10.20
N ALA A 25 -6.37 1.65 -10.93
CA ALA A 25 -5.20 1.94 -11.74
C ALA A 25 -4.69 3.35 -11.43
N VAL A 26 -3.37 3.51 -11.39
CA VAL A 26 -2.71 4.81 -11.22
C VAL A 26 -1.72 5.03 -12.37
N PRO A 27 -1.65 6.24 -12.96
CA PRO A 27 -0.62 6.56 -13.94
C PRO A 27 0.75 6.38 -13.31
N ARG A 28 1.66 5.68 -13.99
CA ARG A 28 3.04 5.43 -13.52
C ARG A 28 3.76 6.73 -13.17
N ALA A 29 3.54 7.78 -13.96
CA ALA A 29 4.12 9.10 -13.72
C ALA A 29 3.69 9.77 -12.40
N LYS A 30 2.58 9.32 -11.79
CA LYS A 30 2.09 9.83 -10.49
C LYS A 30 2.60 9.00 -9.29
N ILE A 31 3.33 7.92 -9.52
CA ILE A 31 3.90 7.10 -8.45
C ILE A 31 5.25 7.68 -8.06
N ALA A 32 5.35 8.24 -6.85
CA ALA A 32 6.63 8.70 -6.31
C ALA A 32 7.49 7.51 -5.82
N TYR A 33 6.87 6.59 -5.07
CA TYR A 33 7.51 5.39 -4.51
C TYR A 33 6.51 4.23 -4.47
N ALA A 34 7.02 3.00 -4.55
CA ALA A 34 6.24 1.79 -4.34
C ALA A 34 6.95 0.90 -3.32
N ILE A 35 6.22 0.50 -2.28
CA ILE A 35 6.71 -0.43 -1.26
C ILE A 35 6.14 -1.80 -1.58
N PHE A 36 7.02 -2.80 -1.72
CA PHE A 36 6.63 -4.19 -1.94
C PHE A 36 6.91 -4.98 -0.67
N SER A 37 5.86 -5.51 -0.06
CA SER A 37 5.98 -6.53 0.96
C SER A 37 5.91 -7.91 0.30
N ARG A 38 6.90 -8.75 0.55
CA ARG A 38 6.85 -10.17 0.17
C ARG A 38 6.56 -10.99 1.42
N LEU A 39 5.47 -11.76 1.39
CA LEU A 39 5.18 -12.74 2.43
C LEU A 39 6.13 -13.93 2.31
N GLN A 40 7.37 -13.75 2.78
CA GLN A 40 8.38 -14.83 2.79
C GLN A 40 8.10 -15.86 3.89
N THR A 41 7.44 -15.44 4.97
CA THR A 41 7.09 -16.30 6.10
C THR A 41 5.58 -16.23 6.33
N PRO A 42 4.77 -17.03 5.60
CA PRO A 42 3.30 -16.98 5.72
C PRO A 42 2.79 -17.22 7.14
N ALA A 43 3.53 -17.99 7.96
CA ALA A 43 3.20 -18.22 9.37
C ALA A 43 3.06 -16.91 10.18
N ASN A 44 3.73 -15.83 9.77
CA ASN A 44 3.60 -14.54 10.42
C ASN A 44 2.20 -13.93 10.30
N LEU A 45 1.39 -14.35 9.32
CA LEU A 45 0.00 -13.92 9.19
C LEU A 45 -0.86 -14.35 10.39
N ALA A 46 -0.48 -15.39 11.13
CA ALA A 46 -1.19 -15.78 12.35
C ALA A 46 -1.22 -14.65 13.40
N ARG A 47 -0.24 -13.73 13.35
CA ARG A 47 -0.18 -12.54 14.22
C ARG A 47 -1.23 -11.48 13.86
N ILE A 48 -1.96 -11.61 12.75
CA ILE A 48 -3.01 -10.65 12.38
C ILE A 48 -4.11 -10.55 13.44
N ASN A 49 -4.37 -11.64 14.17
CA ASN A 49 -5.36 -11.67 15.23
C ASN A 49 -4.98 -10.77 16.43
N SER A 50 -3.70 -10.42 16.58
CA SER A 50 -3.22 -9.47 17.58
C SER A 50 -2.88 -8.10 16.99
N ALA A 51 -3.13 -7.87 15.70
CA ALA A 51 -2.92 -6.58 15.09
C ALA A 51 -4.02 -5.61 15.53
N PRO A 52 -3.71 -4.32 15.74
CA PRO A 52 -4.73 -3.33 16.05
C PRO A 52 -5.69 -3.20 14.85
N TYR A 53 -6.97 -2.91 15.16
CA TYR A 53 -7.97 -2.66 14.13
C TYR A 53 -7.59 -1.49 13.21
N VAL A 54 -6.87 -0.50 13.76
CA VAL A 54 -6.29 0.63 13.03
C VAL A 54 -4.84 0.82 13.44
N ASP A 55 -3.94 0.85 12.45
CA ASP A 55 -2.58 1.31 12.64
C ASP A 55 -2.54 2.84 12.59
N THR A 56 -2.17 3.48 13.70
CA THR A 56 -2.21 4.94 13.84
C THR A 56 -1.19 5.65 12.94
N TYR A 57 -0.05 5.01 12.68
CA TYR A 57 0.96 5.54 11.78
C TYR A 57 0.46 5.52 10.33
N LEU A 58 -0.02 4.37 9.84
CA LEU A 58 -0.57 4.24 8.49
C LEU A 58 -1.80 5.14 8.27
N ALA A 59 -2.68 5.27 9.27
CA ALA A 59 -3.83 6.16 9.19
C ALA A 59 -3.42 7.64 9.05
N SER A 60 -2.30 8.04 9.68
CA SER A 60 -1.80 9.42 9.61
C SER A 60 -1.33 9.82 8.21
N LEU A 61 -0.91 8.86 7.38
CA LEU A 61 -0.38 9.11 6.03
C LEU A 61 -1.39 9.72 5.05
N LEU A 62 -2.68 9.72 5.41
CA LEU A 62 -3.74 10.40 4.67
C LEU A 62 -3.68 11.94 4.80
N ARG A 63 -3.06 12.45 5.86
CA ARG A 63 -3.04 13.88 6.22
C ARG A 63 -1.61 14.40 6.41
N THR A 64 -0.68 13.52 6.74
CA THR A 64 0.70 13.86 7.07
C THR A 64 1.65 13.17 6.10
N ARG A 65 2.72 13.87 5.72
CA ARG A 65 3.79 13.26 4.92
C ARG A 65 4.75 12.49 5.83
N SER A 66 5.12 11.27 5.42
CA SER A 66 6.23 10.52 6.00
C SER A 66 7.43 10.54 5.06
N SER A 67 8.64 10.55 5.64
CA SER A 67 9.86 10.27 4.88
C SER A 67 10.01 8.77 4.58
N ILE A 68 10.90 8.41 3.65
CA ILE A 68 11.16 7.00 3.33
C ILE A 68 11.88 6.27 4.47
N SER A 69 12.76 6.97 5.21
CA SER A 69 13.45 6.43 6.37
C SER A 69 12.47 6.13 7.50
N GLU A 70 11.55 7.06 7.77
CA GLU A 70 10.50 6.89 8.77
C GLU A 70 9.56 5.72 8.40
N ALA A 71 9.14 5.64 7.14
CA ALA A 71 8.34 4.53 6.64
C ALA A 71 9.07 3.19 6.75
N GLY A 72 10.39 3.16 6.51
CA GLY A 72 11.20 1.96 6.71
C GLY A 72 11.16 1.48 8.15
N THR A 73 11.46 2.36 9.11
CA THR A 73 11.45 2.03 10.54
C THR A 73 10.06 1.62 11.04
N LYS A 74 8.99 2.29 10.60
CA LYS A 74 7.62 2.04 11.09
C LYS A 74 6.94 0.85 10.43
N CYS A 75 7.29 0.51 9.19
CA CYS A 75 6.71 -0.61 8.45
C CYS A 75 7.59 -1.88 8.44
N GLY A 76 8.77 -1.84 9.07
CA GLY A 76 9.68 -2.98 9.12
C GLY A 76 10.28 -3.35 7.76
N LEU A 77 10.61 -2.33 6.94
CA LEU A 77 11.34 -2.50 5.68
C LEU A 77 12.86 -2.52 5.90
#